data_AF-A0A2Z4BWV0-F1
#
_entry.id   AF-A0A2Z4BWV0-F1
#
_cell.length_a   1.000
_cell.length_b   1.000
_cell.length_c   1.000
_cell.angle_alpha   90.00
_cell.angle_beta   90.00
_cell.angle_gamma   90.00
#
_symmetry.space_group_name_H-M   'P 1'
#
loop_
_entity.id
_entity.type
_entity.pdbx_description
1 polymer ?
#
loop_
_entity_poly.entity_id
_entity_poly.type
_entity_poly.pdbx_seq_one_letter_code
_entity_poly.pdbx_strand_id
1 'polypeptide(L)'
;IIKNGIEGESDYPYTAQDDTCTYDASQSFTSISSYVETPSGDEIALQEAVQNVGPVSVCIDAGQGSFGSYGGGVYDEPRCDTWMANHAVTIVGFGSESGKDYWLVRNSWGTWW
;
A
#
# COMPACT_ATOMS: atom_id res chain seq x y z
N ILE A 1 1.83 17.33 8.99
CA ILE A 1 1.96 17.93 7.64
C ILE A 1 3.43 17.87 7.24
N ILE A 2 3.75 17.26 6.10
CA ILE A 2 5.16 17.07 5.68
C ILE A 2 5.73 18.44 5.31
N LYS A 3 6.92 18.77 5.81
CA LYS A 3 7.55 20.09 5.63
C LYS A 3 8.16 20.30 4.25
N ASN A 4 8.45 19.22 3.53
CA ASN A 4 9.03 19.20 2.19
C ASN A 4 8.07 18.50 1.22
N GLY A 5 8.30 18.68 -0.08
CA GLY A 5 7.57 17.95 -1.12
C GLY A 5 8.25 16.61 -1.46
N ILE A 6 7.89 16.08 -2.62
CA ILE A 6 8.45 14.85 -3.18
C ILE A 6 8.87 15.07 -4.64
N GLU A 7 10.02 14.53 -5.00
CA GLU A 7 10.58 14.54 -6.36
C GLU A 7 10.03 13.35 -7.16
N GLY A 8 10.08 13.43 -8.49
CA GLY A 8 9.70 12.32 -9.35
C GLY A 8 10.74 11.20 -9.32
N GLU A 9 10.33 9.97 -9.64
CA GLU A 9 11.25 8.81 -9.73
C GLU A 9 12.42 9.06 -10.71
N SER A 10 12.23 9.85 -11.77
CA SER A 10 13.30 10.20 -12.71
C SER A 10 14.37 11.11 -12.11
N ASP A 11 13.98 11.92 -11.14
CA ASP A 11 14.81 12.96 -10.52
C ASP A 11 15.50 12.40 -9.25
N TYR A 12 14.82 11.49 -8.54
CA TYR A 12 15.33 10.77 -7.39
C TYR A 12 15.04 9.26 -7.52
N PRO A 13 15.88 8.51 -8.27
CA PRO A 13 15.62 7.10 -8.56
C PRO A 13 15.84 6.18 -7.36
N TYR A 14 15.07 5.09 -7.30
CA TYR A 14 15.18 4.07 -6.27
C TYR A 14 16.48 3.23 -6.39
N THR A 15 17.22 3.11 -5.28
CA THR A 15 18.50 2.38 -5.22
C THR A 15 18.45 1.13 -4.31
N ALA A 16 17.31 0.85 -3.67
CA ALA A 16 17.14 -0.22 -2.69
C ALA A 16 18.10 -0.17 -1.49
N GLN A 17 18.66 0.99 -1.19
CA GLN A 17 19.60 1.21 -0.09
C GLN A 17 19.35 2.57 0.55
N ASP A 18 19.58 2.67 1.86
CA ASP A 18 19.61 3.95 2.54
C ASP A 18 20.82 4.75 2.04
N ASP A 19 20.60 6.02 1.70
CA ASP A 19 21.64 6.93 1.23
C ASP A 19 21.46 8.31 1.87
N THR A 20 22.43 9.19 1.66
CA THR A 20 22.35 10.59 2.06
C THR A 20 21.22 11.27 1.30
N CYS A 21 20.38 12.01 2.02
CA CYS A 21 19.30 12.79 1.42
C CYS A 21 19.87 13.89 0.51
N THR A 22 19.64 13.77 -0.79
CA THR A 22 20.04 14.75 -1.81
C THR A 22 18.85 15.56 -2.33
N TYR A 23 17.81 15.70 -1.52
CA TYR A 23 16.55 16.36 -1.90
C TYR A 23 16.76 17.76 -2.49
N ASP A 24 16.15 18.00 -3.65
CA ASP A 24 16.12 19.29 -4.33
C ASP A 24 14.70 19.86 -4.38
N ALA A 25 14.46 20.91 -3.60
CA ALA A 25 13.16 21.57 -3.55
C ALA A 25 12.69 22.14 -4.90
N SER A 26 13.59 22.40 -5.85
CA SER A 26 13.23 22.86 -7.19
C SER A 26 12.69 21.75 -8.09
N GLN A 27 12.95 20.48 -7.75
CA GLN A 27 12.46 19.28 -8.46
C GLN A 27 11.22 18.67 -7.80
N SER A 28 10.79 19.22 -6.66
CA SER A 28 9.57 18.80 -5.98
C SER A 28 8.33 19.04 -6.85
N PHE A 29 7.56 18.00 -7.17
CA PHE A 29 6.35 18.11 -7.98
C PHE A 29 5.05 18.18 -7.17
N THR A 30 5.05 17.74 -5.90
CA THR A 30 3.88 17.80 -5.03
C THR A 30 4.26 17.76 -3.54
N SER A 31 3.28 18.00 -2.66
CA SER A 31 3.43 17.87 -1.21
C SER A 31 2.14 17.38 -0.55
N ILE A 32 2.24 16.87 0.68
CA ILE A 32 1.09 16.37 1.44
C ILE A 32 0.61 17.45 2.40
N SER A 33 -0.58 18.00 2.13
CA SER A 33 -1.24 18.99 2.98
C SER A 33 -1.92 18.38 4.20
N SER A 34 -2.44 17.15 4.09
CA SER A 34 -3.13 16.43 5.16
C SER A 34 -3.17 14.92 4.87
N TYR A 35 -3.47 14.14 5.90
CA TYR A 35 -3.79 12.71 5.79
C TYR A 35 -4.97 12.42 6.72
N VAL A 36 -5.68 11.33 6.41
CA VAL A 36 -6.80 10.83 7.22
C VAL A 36 -6.56 9.35 7.44
N GLU A 37 -6.82 8.89 8.65
CA GLU A 37 -6.75 7.47 9.02
C GLU A 37 -8.17 6.92 9.08
N THR A 38 -8.39 5.75 8.50
CA THR A 38 -9.61 4.99 8.69
C THR A 38 -9.62 4.38 10.10
N PRO A 39 -10.79 4.15 10.72
CA PRO A 39 -10.87 3.38 11.95
C PRO A 39 -10.21 2.00 11.78
N SER A 40 -9.41 1.59 12.76
CA SER A 40 -8.69 0.31 12.69
C SER A 40 -9.66 -0.87 12.64
N GLY A 41 -9.48 -1.76 11.67
CA GLY A 41 -10.31 -2.95 11.47
C GLY A 41 -11.69 -2.70 10.85
N ASP A 42 -12.00 -1.45 10.44
CA ASP A 42 -13.26 -1.12 9.78
C ASP A 42 -13.13 -1.20 8.26
N GLU A 43 -13.41 -2.39 7.71
CA GLU A 43 -13.33 -2.62 6.27
C GLU A 43 -14.40 -1.84 5.48
N ILE A 44 -15.52 -1.46 6.09
CA ILE A 44 -16.54 -0.64 5.44
C ILE A 44 -16.03 0.79 5.25
N ALA A 45 -15.48 1.39 6.31
CA ALA A 45 -14.86 2.72 6.22
C ALA A 45 -13.67 2.74 5.25
N LEU A 46 -12.89 1.65 5.21
CA LEU A 46 -11.81 1.48 4.24
C LEU A 46 -12.36 1.41 2.80
N GLN A 47 -13.46 0.67 2.59
CA GLN A 47 -14.11 0.55 1.28
C GLN A 47 -14.64 1.90 0.79
N GLU A 48 -15.29 2.66 1.68
CA GLU A 48 -15.76 4.02 1.41
C GLU A 48 -14.60 4.95 1.06
N ALA A 49 -13.46 4.86 1.75
CA ALA A 49 -12.28 5.65 1.43
C ALA A 49 -11.74 5.30 0.03
N VAL A 50 -11.62 4.00 -0.30
CA VAL A 50 -11.16 3.55 -1.61
C VAL A 50 -12.09 4.04 -2.73
N GLN A 51 -13.40 3.95 -2.52
CA GLN A 51 -14.40 4.36 -3.51
C GLN A 51 -14.44 5.88 -3.74
N ASN A 52 -14.37 6.68 -2.66
CA ASN A 52 -14.64 8.11 -2.72
C ASN A 52 -13.37 8.97 -2.85
N VAL A 53 -12.21 8.45 -2.46
CA VAL A 53 -10.93 9.18 -2.46
C VAL A 53 -9.95 8.60 -3.48
N GLY A 54 -9.88 7.27 -3.60
CA GLY A 54 -8.94 6.58 -4.48
C GLY A 54 -8.03 5.62 -3.71
N PRO A 55 -6.84 5.28 -4.23
CA PRO A 55 -5.96 4.29 -3.60
C PRO A 55 -5.59 4.63 -2.15
N VAL A 56 -5.61 3.62 -1.27
CA VAL A 56 -5.37 3.76 0.17
C VAL A 56 -4.16 2.93 0.60
N SER A 57 -3.23 3.54 1.34
CA SER A 57 -2.10 2.83 1.96
C SER A 57 -2.57 1.99 3.14
N VAL A 58 -2.15 0.73 3.20
CA VAL A 58 -2.49 -0.20 4.29
C VAL A 58 -1.27 -1.02 4.72
N CYS A 59 -1.31 -1.55 5.93
CA CYS A 59 -0.33 -2.52 6.43
C CYS A 59 -0.99 -3.90 6.54
N ILE A 60 -0.28 -4.94 6.11
CA ILE A 60 -0.72 -6.34 6.17
C ILE A 60 0.33 -7.20 6.87
N ASP A 61 -0.08 -8.38 7.34
CA ASP A 61 0.85 -9.46 7.69
C ASP A 61 1.23 -10.23 6.42
N ALA A 62 2.47 -10.05 5.96
CA ALA A 62 3.04 -10.75 4.82
C ALA A 62 4.09 -11.81 5.25
N GLY A 63 4.09 -12.22 6.51
CA GLY A 63 5.10 -13.12 7.08
C GLY A 63 4.94 -14.59 6.70
N GLN A 64 3.78 -14.97 6.18
CA GLN A 64 3.49 -16.35 5.82
C GLN A 64 4.06 -16.70 4.44
N GLY A 65 4.65 -17.90 4.32
CA GLY A 65 5.23 -18.37 3.04
C GLY A 65 4.20 -18.53 1.92
N SER A 66 2.92 -18.70 2.25
CA SER A 66 1.79 -18.69 1.32
C SER A 66 1.63 -17.34 0.62
N PHE A 67 1.88 -16.22 1.30
CA PHE A 67 1.91 -14.90 0.67
C PHE A 67 3.10 -14.79 -0.30
N GLY A 68 4.28 -15.25 0.12
CA GLY A 68 5.49 -15.26 -0.73
C GLY A 68 5.36 -16.10 -2.00
N SER A 69 4.49 -17.12 -2.01
CA SER A 69 4.24 -18.03 -3.13
C SER A 69 2.85 -17.88 -3.75
N TYR A 70 2.13 -16.82 -3.40
CA TYR A 70 0.85 -16.49 -4.02
C TYR A 70 1.04 -16.35 -5.53
N GLY A 71 0.13 -16.93 -6.31
CA GLY A 71 0.21 -16.92 -7.78
C GLY A 71 -1.14 -16.67 -8.47
N GLY A 72 -2.18 -16.30 -7.72
CA GLY A 72 -3.50 -15.97 -8.27
C GLY A 72 -4.68 -16.38 -7.39
N GLY A 73 -5.86 -15.83 -7.73
CA GLY A 73 -7.11 -16.04 -7.00
C GLY A 73 -7.31 -15.04 -5.85
N VAL A 74 -8.30 -15.29 -5.00
CA VAL A 74 -8.49 -14.51 -3.77
C VAL A 74 -7.64 -15.12 -2.67
N TYR A 75 -6.63 -14.38 -2.22
CA TYR A 75 -5.75 -14.80 -1.14
C TYR A 75 -6.47 -14.76 0.21
N ASP A 76 -6.35 -15.84 0.98
CA ASP A 76 -6.91 -16.00 2.32
C ASP A 76 -5.96 -16.89 3.14
N GLU A 77 -5.46 -16.38 4.27
CA GLU A 77 -4.44 -17.02 5.08
C GLU A 77 -4.91 -17.16 6.54
N PRO A 78 -5.27 -18.38 6.98
CA PRO A 78 -5.76 -18.64 8.33
C PRO A 78 -4.79 -18.28 9.46
N ARG A 79 -3.49 -18.17 9.17
CA ARG A 79 -2.45 -17.79 10.13
C ARG A 79 -2.05 -16.31 10.05
N CYS A 80 -2.77 -15.51 9.28
CA CYS A 80 -2.61 -14.06 9.26
C CYS A 80 -2.87 -13.50 10.66
N ASP A 81 -1.91 -12.76 11.20
CA ASP A 81 -2.06 -12.10 12.50
C ASP A 81 -2.38 -10.61 12.32
N THR A 82 -3.59 -10.22 12.70
CA THR A 82 -4.07 -8.83 12.61
C THR A 82 -3.26 -7.83 13.43
N TRP A 83 -2.42 -8.30 14.37
CA TRP A 83 -1.56 -7.46 15.21
C TRP A 83 -0.10 -7.42 14.75
N MET A 84 0.31 -8.28 13.82
CA MET A 84 1.69 -8.37 13.32
C MET A 84 1.86 -7.86 11.89
N ALA A 85 1.13 -6.80 11.53
CA ALA A 85 1.31 -6.16 10.25
C ALA A 85 2.78 -5.71 10.08
N ASN A 86 3.43 -6.20 9.02
CA ASN A 86 4.87 -6.09 8.79
C ASN A 86 5.23 -5.59 7.39
N HIS A 87 4.23 -5.41 6.52
CA HIS A 87 4.44 -5.00 5.14
C HIS A 87 3.41 -3.94 4.72
N ALA A 88 3.87 -2.89 4.05
CA ALA A 88 3.03 -1.80 3.56
C ALA A 88 2.72 -1.98 2.07
N VAL A 89 1.44 -1.91 1.73
CA VAL A 89 0.92 -2.09 0.37
C VAL A 89 -0.16 -1.05 0.07
N THR A 90 -0.67 -1.04 -1.16
CA THR A 90 -1.72 -0.09 -1.57
C THR A 90 -2.95 -0.83 -2.04
N ILE A 91 -4.10 -0.56 -1.45
CA ILE A 91 -5.38 -0.98 -2.00
C ILE A 91 -5.73 -0.04 -3.15
N VAL A 92 -5.98 -0.62 -4.33
CA VAL A 92 -6.33 0.13 -5.56
C VAL A 92 -7.77 -0.10 -6.01
N GLY A 93 -8.50 -0.96 -5.31
CA GLY A 93 -9.90 -1.27 -5.59
C GLY A 93 -10.41 -2.45 -4.76
N PHE A 94 -11.65 -2.83 -5.00
CA PHE A 94 -12.31 -3.98 -4.39
C PHE A 94 -13.34 -4.56 -5.35
N GLY A 95 -13.79 -5.78 -5.08
CA GLY A 95 -14.81 -6.45 -5.89
C GLY A 95 -15.39 -7.67 -5.20
N SER A 96 -16.22 -8.39 -5.94
CA SER A 96 -16.80 -9.66 -5.50
C SER A 96 -16.75 -10.66 -6.66
N GLU A 97 -16.27 -11.87 -6.39
CA GLU A 97 -16.22 -12.96 -7.37
C GLU A 97 -16.73 -14.25 -6.73
N SER A 98 -17.72 -14.89 -7.36
CA SER A 98 -18.30 -16.15 -6.88
C SER A 98 -18.76 -16.13 -5.41
N GLY A 99 -19.25 -14.99 -4.94
CA GLY A 99 -19.71 -14.79 -3.55
C GLY A 99 -18.59 -14.56 -2.54
N LYS A 100 -17.36 -14.29 -3.00
CA LYS A 100 -16.23 -13.87 -2.17
C LYS A 100 -15.85 -12.44 -2.50
N ASP A 101 -15.92 -11.58 -1.49
CA ASP A 101 -15.44 -10.21 -1.60
C ASP A 101 -13.91 -10.18 -1.48
N TYR A 102 -13.27 -9.24 -2.19
CA TYR A 102 -11.81 -9.14 -2.22
C TYR A 102 -11.35 -7.70 -2.40
N TRP A 103 -10.11 -7.47 -1.95
CA TRP A 103 -9.34 -6.26 -2.20
C TRP A 103 -8.41 -6.47 -3.40
N LEU A 104 -8.31 -5.46 -4.27
CA LEU A 104 -7.23 -5.37 -5.25
C LEU A 104 -6.05 -4.65 -4.60
N VAL A 105 -4.95 -5.38 -4.39
CA VAL A 105 -3.78 -4.88 -3.67
C VAL A 105 -2.59 -4.79 -4.62
N ARG A 106 -1.97 -3.61 -4.69
CA ARG A 106 -0.70 -3.38 -5.38
C ARG A 106 0.46 -3.62 -4.41
N ASN A 107 1.29 -4.60 -4.74
CA ASN A 107 2.50 -4.96 -4.00
C ASN A 107 3.75 -4.25 -4.59
N SER A 108 4.86 -4.30 -3.85
CA SER A 108 6.15 -3.68 -4.19
C SER A 108 7.28 -4.69 -4.42
N TRP A 109 6.97 -5.98 -4.54
CA TRP A 109 7.98 -7.04 -4.76
C TRP A 109 8.31 -7.28 -6.24
N GLY A 110 7.77 -6.46 -7.15
CA GLY A 110 7.95 -6.60 -8.60
C GLY A 110 6.84 -7.41 -9.27
N THR A 111 6.82 -7.42 -10.59
CA THR A 111 5.76 -8.08 -11.39
C THR A 111 5.92 -9.59 -11.52
N TRP A 112 6.99 -10.15 -10.97
CA TRP A 112 7.25 -11.59 -10.98
C TRP A 112 6.58 -12.32 -9.81
N TRP A 113 6.22 -11.57 -8.77
CA TRP A 113 5.41 -12.05 -7.66
C TRP A 113 3.95 -12.17 -8.10
#